data_AF-A0A6A6CXD0-F1
#
_entry.id   AF-A0A6A6CXD0-F1
#
_cell.length_a   1.000
_cell.length_b   1.000
_cell.length_c   1.000
_cell.angle_alpha   90.00
_cell.angle_beta   90.00
_cell.angle_gamma   90.00
#
_symmetry.space_group_name_H-M   'P 1'
#
loop_
_entity.id
_entity.type
_entity.pdbx_description
1 polymer ?
#
loop_
_entity_poly.entity_id
_entity_poly.type
_entity_poly.pdbx_seq_one_letter_code
_entity_poly.pdbx_strand_id
1 'polypeptide(L)'
;MSSFVITGTSRGIGLELVAQLLQYPQAEVSHIFAITRSNPSPQLQDLLQRHQGRLFNVIVQDLTDNARVASAVSEIEAALLTGQGIDYLIDNAGIMPWTSPVSAAKKEVLLDCFNVNVVAAHTITSALIPLLSKGDKKTVVNLSTAMGSIAYTPCYTFAQTPEYKISKAAMNMLTAQYALEFADQGFTFLAISPGGVKTDLGGPSGDLEVSIAVQAIREILVDEGRKERNGKFFNVRVEGWESAEGPNQYDGREIPW
;
A
#
# COMPACT_ATOMS: atom_id res chain seq x y z
N MET A 1 13.32 -16.40 2.92
CA MET A 1 11.84 -16.47 2.82
C MET A 1 11.31 -15.15 3.33
N SER A 2 10.34 -14.53 2.65
CA SER A 2 9.88 -13.18 2.97
C SER A 2 8.61 -13.20 3.83
N SER A 3 8.46 -12.22 4.72
CA SER A 3 7.22 -11.94 5.45
C SER A 3 6.60 -10.59 5.06
N PHE A 4 5.27 -10.50 5.09
CA PHE A 4 4.54 -9.30 4.65
C PHE A 4 3.56 -8.83 5.73
N VAL A 5 3.51 -7.53 5.98
CA VAL A 5 2.39 -6.86 6.65
C VAL A 5 1.66 -6.02 5.61
N ILE A 6 0.34 -6.15 5.54
CA ILE A 6 -0.49 -5.45 4.54
C ILE A 6 -1.67 -4.78 5.24
N THR A 7 -1.81 -3.46 5.09
CA THR A 7 -2.94 -2.72 5.65
C THR A 7 -4.14 -2.71 4.70
N GLY A 8 -5.37 -2.75 5.23
CA GLY A 8 -6.59 -2.64 4.42
C GLY A 8 -6.89 -3.89 3.57
N THR A 9 -6.83 -5.07 4.18
CA THR A 9 -6.94 -6.37 3.48
C THR A 9 -8.34 -6.95 3.39
N SER A 10 -9.37 -6.22 3.82
CA SER A 10 -10.74 -6.74 3.81
C SER A 10 -11.34 -6.89 2.41
N ARG A 11 -10.81 -6.16 1.41
CA ARG A 11 -11.32 -6.11 0.02
C ARG A 11 -10.30 -5.52 -0.95
N GLY A 12 -10.63 -5.51 -2.24
CA GLY A 12 -9.88 -4.82 -3.29
C GLY A 12 -8.42 -5.27 -3.40
N ILE A 13 -7.53 -4.32 -3.68
CA ILE A 13 -6.09 -4.56 -3.90
C ILE A 13 -5.45 -5.29 -2.71
N GLY A 14 -5.73 -4.88 -1.47
CA GLY A 14 -5.16 -5.53 -0.28
C GLY A 14 -5.54 -7.00 -0.12
N LEU A 15 -6.81 -7.34 -0.36
CA LEU A 15 -7.27 -8.74 -0.31
C LEU A 15 -6.64 -9.57 -1.42
N GLU A 16 -6.58 -9.03 -2.64
CA GLU A 16 -5.99 -9.72 -3.79
C GLU A 16 -4.47 -9.88 -3.63
N LEU A 17 -3.77 -8.91 -3.05
CA LEU A 17 -2.35 -9.04 -2.65
C LEU A 17 -2.15 -10.24 -1.74
N VAL A 18 -2.98 -10.39 -0.70
CA VAL A 18 -2.94 -11.55 0.19
C VAL A 18 -3.16 -12.85 -0.59
N ALA A 19 -4.22 -12.91 -1.40
CA ALA A 19 -4.56 -14.10 -2.19
C ALA A 19 -3.43 -14.52 -3.13
N GLN A 20 -2.82 -13.57 -3.82
CA GLN A 20 -1.74 -13.81 -4.77
C GLN A 20 -0.41 -14.17 -4.08
N LEU A 21 -0.07 -13.52 -2.96
CA LEU A 21 1.14 -13.84 -2.20
C LEU A 21 1.09 -15.25 -1.59
N LEU A 22 -0.11 -15.74 -1.25
CA LEU A 22 -0.30 -17.11 -0.74
C LEU A 22 -0.07 -18.21 -1.79
N GLN A 23 -0.06 -17.86 -3.08
CA GLN A 23 0.25 -18.80 -4.16
C GLN A 23 1.75 -19.15 -4.20
N TYR A 24 2.61 -18.32 -3.61
CA TYR A 24 4.03 -18.66 -3.51
C TYR A 24 4.28 -19.80 -2.50
N PRO A 25 5.31 -20.62 -2.76
CA PRO A 25 5.78 -21.60 -1.79
C PRO A 25 6.12 -20.95 -0.45
N GLN A 26 5.92 -21.68 0.66
CA GLN A 26 6.26 -21.18 2.00
C GLN A 26 7.75 -20.81 2.16
N ALA A 27 8.62 -21.49 1.40
CA ALA A 27 10.04 -21.18 1.30
C ALA A 27 10.32 -19.79 0.69
N GLU A 28 9.40 -19.23 -0.08
CA GLU A 28 9.54 -17.88 -0.66
C GLU A 28 8.76 -16.84 0.14
N VAL A 29 7.53 -17.17 0.55
CA VAL A 29 6.65 -16.32 1.37
C VAL A 29 6.22 -17.10 2.62
N SER A 30 6.84 -16.78 3.75
CA SER A 30 6.67 -17.54 4.99
C SER A 30 5.40 -17.15 5.73
N HIS A 31 5.19 -15.84 5.96
CA HIS A 31 4.10 -15.29 6.74
C HIS A 31 3.48 -14.07 6.04
N ILE A 32 2.16 -13.93 6.16
CA ILE A 32 1.42 -12.74 5.74
C ILE A 32 0.53 -12.31 6.91
N PHE A 33 0.69 -11.07 7.34
CA PHE A 33 -0.10 -10.41 8.36
C PHE A 33 -1.07 -9.45 7.66
N ALA A 34 -2.31 -9.89 7.54
CA ALA A 34 -3.40 -9.14 6.94
C ALA A 34 -4.06 -8.25 8.00
N ILE A 35 -3.90 -6.93 7.87
CA ILE A 35 -4.51 -5.97 8.80
C ILE A 35 -5.88 -5.54 8.28
N THR A 36 -6.92 -5.70 9.12
CA THR A 36 -8.29 -5.27 8.88
C THR A 36 -8.80 -4.35 9.98
N ARG A 37 -9.83 -3.54 9.69
CA ARG A 37 -10.47 -2.67 10.70
C ARG A 37 -11.44 -3.40 11.62
N SER A 38 -11.93 -4.55 11.18
CA SER A 38 -12.96 -5.34 11.83
C SER A 38 -12.73 -6.82 11.54
N ASN A 39 -13.69 -7.66 11.93
CA ASN A 39 -13.70 -9.07 11.51
C ASN A 39 -13.42 -9.22 10.00
N PRO A 40 -12.66 -10.26 9.60
CA PRO A 40 -12.29 -10.48 8.21
C PRO A 40 -13.53 -10.62 7.33
N SER A 41 -13.41 -10.22 6.06
CA SER A 41 -14.44 -10.48 5.06
C SER A 41 -14.59 -11.98 4.82
N PRO A 42 -15.72 -12.48 4.28
CA PRO A 42 -15.89 -13.90 3.98
C PRO A 42 -14.73 -14.47 3.14
N GLN A 43 -14.28 -13.73 2.14
CA GLN A 43 -13.16 -14.13 1.28
C GLN A 43 -11.83 -14.22 2.06
N LEU A 44 -11.55 -13.27 2.95
CA LEU A 44 -10.35 -13.33 3.79
C LEU A 44 -10.46 -14.47 4.82
N GLN A 45 -11.66 -14.71 5.35
CA GLN A 45 -11.94 -15.82 6.26
C GLN A 45 -11.70 -17.18 5.59
N ASP A 46 -12.13 -17.35 4.35
CA ASP A 46 -11.84 -18.56 3.56
C ASP A 46 -10.34 -18.77 3.31
N LEU A 47 -9.59 -17.68 3.09
CA LEU A 47 -8.13 -17.74 2.97
C LEU A 47 -7.46 -18.13 4.30
N LEU A 48 -7.91 -17.56 5.42
CA LEU A 48 -7.40 -17.87 6.77
C LEU A 48 -7.61 -19.35 7.11
N GLN A 49 -8.76 -19.91 6.77
CA GLN A 49 -9.06 -21.33 6.99
C GLN A 49 -8.15 -22.25 6.16
N ARG A 50 -7.85 -21.88 4.91
CA ARG A 50 -7.02 -22.68 3.99
C ARG A 50 -5.52 -22.57 4.25
N HIS A 51 -5.05 -21.48 4.85
CA HIS A 51 -3.63 -21.16 5.00
C HIS A 51 -3.22 -20.96 6.47
N GLN A 52 -3.71 -21.84 7.36
CA GLN A 52 -3.37 -21.82 8.79
C GLN A 52 -1.86 -21.90 9.01
N GLY A 53 -1.34 -21.08 9.94
CA GLY A 53 0.09 -20.98 10.24
C GLY A 53 0.91 -20.20 9.21
N ARG A 54 0.30 -19.72 8.12
CA ARG A 54 0.95 -18.83 7.13
C ARG A 54 0.26 -17.47 7.00
N LEU A 55 -1.08 -17.44 7.07
CA LEU A 55 -1.87 -16.22 7.05
C LEU A 55 -2.41 -15.91 8.45
N PHE A 56 -2.20 -14.68 8.89
CA PHE A 56 -2.68 -14.15 10.17
C PHE A 56 -3.53 -12.92 9.90
N ASN A 57 -4.64 -12.77 10.63
CA ASN A 57 -5.47 -11.57 10.55
C ASN A 57 -5.33 -10.78 11.84
N VAL A 58 -4.81 -9.56 11.72
CA VAL A 58 -4.58 -8.65 12.84
C VAL A 58 -5.61 -7.53 12.76
N ILE A 59 -6.44 -7.38 13.79
CA ILE A 59 -7.54 -6.39 13.78
C ILE A 59 -7.07 -5.08 14.39
N VAL A 60 -7.07 -4.03 13.59
CA VAL A 60 -6.75 -2.66 14.01
C VAL A 60 -7.87 -1.73 13.60
N GLN A 61 -8.76 -1.43 14.54
CA GLN A 61 -9.97 -0.62 14.31
C GLN A 61 -9.65 0.75 13.71
N ASP A 62 -8.59 1.37 14.22
CA ASP A 62 -8.09 2.67 13.78
C ASP A 62 -6.57 2.65 13.79
N LEU A 63 -5.98 2.81 12.61
CA LEU A 63 -4.53 2.82 12.41
C LEU A 63 -3.88 4.15 12.84
N THR A 64 -4.67 5.19 13.16
CA THR A 64 -4.15 6.44 13.74
C THR A 64 -3.93 6.36 15.25
N ASP A 65 -4.47 5.32 15.90
CA ASP A 65 -4.34 5.11 17.35
C ASP A 65 -3.05 4.33 17.69
N ASN A 66 -2.10 5.01 18.30
CA ASN A 66 -0.80 4.44 18.70
C ASN A 66 -0.93 3.21 19.61
N ALA A 67 -1.90 3.17 20.53
CA ALA A 67 -2.03 2.06 21.47
C ALA A 67 -2.56 0.81 20.75
N ARG A 68 -3.50 0.99 19.81
CA ARG A 68 -4.00 -0.09 18.95
C ARG A 68 -2.90 -0.62 18.03
N VAL A 69 -2.13 0.27 17.41
CA VAL A 69 -1.01 -0.11 16.54
C VAL A 69 0.08 -0.82 17.33
N ALA A 70 0.45 -0.36 18.53
CA ALA A 70 1.43 -1.04 19.37
C ALA A 70 0.97 -2.46 19.76
N SER A 71 -0.32 -2.64 20.04
CA SER A 71 -0.90 -3.97 20.30
C SER A 71 -0.80 -4.88 19.07
N ALA A 72 -1.08 -4.35 17.88
CA ALA A 72 -0.95 -5.07 16.62
C ALA A 72 0.50 -5.49 16.34
N VAL A 73 1.47 -4.60 16.57
CA VAL A 73 2.90 -4.92 16.43
C VAL A 73 3.32 -6.04 17.38
N SER A 74 2.81 -6.02 18.62
CA SER A 74 3.07 -7.09 19.60
C SER A 74 2.48 -8.43 19.16
N GLU A 75 1.27 -8.43 18.59
CA GLU A 75 0.63 -9.63 18.03
C GLU A 75 1.44 -10.20 16.85
N ILE A 76 1.91 -9.32 15.96
CA ILE A 76 2.77 -9.70 14.83
C ILE A 76 4.09 -10.29 15.32
N GLU A 77 4.77 -9.64 16.28
CA GLU A 77 6.03 -10.12 16.83
C GLU A 77 5.87 -11.49 17.51
N ALA A 78 4.76 -11.71 18.23
CA ALA A 78 4.48 -12.98 18.89
C ALA A 78 4.25 -14.16 17.92
N ALA A 79 3.81 -13.87 16.69
CA ALA A 79 3.61 -14.87 15.65
C ALA A 79 4.89 -15.19 14.86
N LEU A 80 5.94 -14.38 15.00
CA LEU A 80 7.25 -14.61 14.38
C LEU A 80 8.12 -15.51 15.28
N LEU A 81 9.07 -16.23 14.68
CA LEU A 81 10.08 -16.95 15.48
C LEU A 81 11.02 -15.94 16.16
N THR A 82 11.55 -16.31 17.32
CA THR A 82 12.47 -15.43 18.09
C THR A 82 13.62 -14.92 17.23
N GLY A 83 13.74 -13.60 17.14
CA GLY A 83 14.78 -12.92 16.36
C GLY A 83 14.44 -12.71 14.88
N GLN A 84 13.31 -13.21 14.38
CA GLN A 84 12.85 -12.90 13.02
C GLN A 84 12.23 -11.49 12.94
N GLY A 85 12.43 -10.85 11.79
CA GLY A 85 11.85 -9.56 11.45
C GLY A 85 10.74 -9.66 10.39
N ILE A 86 10.39 -8.47 9.88
CA ILE A 86 9.43 -8.30 8.79
C ILE A 86 10.19 -7.83 7.55
N ASP A 87 9.87 -8.39 6.39
CA ASP A 87 10.54 -8.04 5.14
C ASP A 87 9.85 -6.88 4.41
N TYR A 88 8.52 -6.91 4.36
CA TYR A 88 7.71 -5.96 3.63
C TYR A 88 6.57 -5.39 4.48
N LEU A 89 6.41 -4.07 4.44
CA LEU A 89 5.16 -3.38 4.79
C LEU A 89 4.53 -2.83 3.50
N ILE A 90 3.26 -3.15 3.26
CA ILE A 90 2.47 -2.59 2.16
C ILE A 90 1.33 -1.76 2.77
N ASP A 91 1.49 -0.44 2.73
CA ASP A 91 0.48 0.52 3.15
C ASP A 91 -0.55 0.74 2.04
N ASN A 92 -1.59 -0.09 2.07
CA ASN A 92 -2.67 -0.13 1.08
C ASN A 92 -3.96 0.53 1.57
N ALA A 93 -4.19 0.65 2.89
CA ALA A 93 -5.40 1.26 3.41
C ALA A 93 -5.58 2.70 2.88
N GLY A 94 -6.79 3.01 2.39
CA GLY A 94 -7.08 4.35 1.89
C GLY A 94 -8.55 4.62 1.58
N ILE A 95 -8.89 5.89 1.48
CA ILE A 95 -10.20 6.41 1.06
C ILE A 95 -10.05 7.48 -0.02
N MET A 96 -11.05 7.60 -0.88
CA MET A 96 -11.13 8.62 -1.94
C MET A 96 -12.53 9.23 -1.97
N PRO A 97 -12.78 10.32 -1.23
CA PRO A 97 -14.03 11.06 -1.34
C PRO A 97 -14.12 11.76 -2.70
N TRP A 98 -15.34 11.83 -3.24
CA TRP A 98 -15.64 12.60 -4.44
C TRP A 98 -16.22 13.95 -4.04
N THR A 99 -15.53 15.01 -4.41
CA THR A 99 -15.87 16.39 -4.04
C THR A 99 -15.62 17.33 -5.22
N SER A 100 -16.65 18.07 -5.61
CA SER A 100 -16.56 19.07 -6.67
C SER A 100 -17.43 20.29 -6.33
N PRO A 101 -16.96 21.53 -6.59
CA PRO A 101 -15.58 21.90 -6.93
C PRO A 101 -14.64 21.80 -5.72
N VAL A 102 -13.35 22.06 -5.90
CA VAL A 102 -12.34 22.07 -4.80
C VAL A 102 -12.75 22.99 -3.65
N SER A 103 -13.36 24.14 -3.93
CA SER A 103 -13.84 25.08 -2.90
C SER A 103 -15.01 24.57 -2.06
N ALA A 104 -15.64 23.45 -2.45
CA ALA A 104 -16.66 22.77 -1.66
C ALA A 104 -16.10 21.70 -0.71
N ALA A 105 -14.79 21.42 -0.77
CA ALA A 105 -14.11 20.51 0.15
C ALA A 105 -14.26 21.01 1.58
N LYS A 106 -14.97 20.21 2.38
CA LYS A 106 -15.14 20.48 3.80
C LYS A 106 -13.85 20.13 4.53
N LYS A 107 -13.50 20.94 5.53
CA LYS A 107 -12.35 20.71 6.40
C LYS A 107 -12.35 19.28 6.95
N GLU A 108 -13.50 18.78 7.36
CA GLU A 108 -13.65 17.46 7.98
C GLU A 108 -13.29 16.34 6.99
N VAL A 109 -13.74 16.45 5.73
CA VAL A 109 -13.43 15.47 4.68
C VAL A 109 -11.94 15.48 4.35
N LEU A 110 -11.32 16.66 4.34
CA LEU A 110 -9.88 16.79 4.13
C LEU A 110 -9.09 16.15 5.28
N LEU A 111 -9.49 16.41 6.53
CA LEU A 111 -8.88 15.80 7.71
C LEU A 111 -9.05 14.29 7.75
N ASP A 112 -10.25 13.77 7.44
CA ASP A 112 -10.52 12.33 7.38
C ASP A 112 -9.64 11.65 6.33
N CYS A 113 -9.53 12.25 5.15
CA CYS A 113 -8.68 11.73 4.08
C CYS A 113 -7.20 11.76 4.47
N PHE A 114 -6.73 12.82 5.12
CA PHE A 114 -5.36 12.92 5.60
C PHE A 114 -5.06 11.91 6.73
N ASN A 115 -5.99 11.75 7.67
CA ASN A 115 -5.86 10.79 8.77
C ASN A 115 -5.73 9.35 8.24
N VAL A 116 -6.59 8.96 7.31
CA VAL A 116 -6.59 7.59 6.77
C VAL A 116 -5.45 7.36 5.78
N ASN A 117 -5.18 8.29 4.87
CA ASN A 117 -4.21 8.07 3.80
C ASN A 117 -2.77 8.45 4.16
N VAL A 118 -2.55 9.19 5.25
CA VAL A 118 -1.22 9.69 5.62
C VAL A 118 -0.88 9.32 7.06
N VAL A 119 -1.68 9.76 8.03
CA VAL A 119 -1.38 9.55 9.46
C VAL A 119 -1.36 8.06 9.79
N ALA A 120 -2.35 7.29 9.35
CA ALA A 120 -2.38 5.84 9.55
C ALA A 120 -1.14 5.12 8.99
N ALA A 121 -0.68 5.49 7.78
CA ALA A 121 0.52 4.92 7.17
C ALA A 121 1.80 5.28 7.96
N HIS A 122 1.91 6.53 8.39
CA HIS A 122 3.00 6.97 9.28
C HIS A 122 3.01 6.20 10.61
N THR A 123 1.85 6.07 11.26
CA THR A 123 1.74 5.43 12.57
C THR A 123 2.13 3.95 12.50
N ILE A 124 1.64 3.20 11.51
CA ILE A 124 2.01 1.78 11.36
C ILE A 124 3.46 1.60 10.90
N THR A 125 3.93 2.43 9.95
CA THR A 125 5.32 2.40 9.48
C THR A 125 6.28 2.62 10.65
N SER A 126 6.11 3.70 11.40
CA SER A 126 6.98 4.05 12.54
C SER A 126 7.02 2.95 13.60
N ALA A 127 5.86 2.37 13.93
CA ALA A 127 5.76 1.29 14.91
C ALA A 127 6.40 -0.02 14.43
N LEU A 128 6.44 -0.28 13.11
CA LEU A 128 7.02 -1.49 12.52
C LEU A 128 8.52 -1.37 12.21
N ILE A 129 9.13 -0.16 12.23
CA ILE A 129 10.57 0.02 11.97
C ILE A 129 11.47 -0.95 12.76
N PRO A 130 11.25 -1.21 14.07
CA PRO A 130 12.08 -2.15 14.82
C PRO A 130 12.02 -3.59 14.28
N LEU A 131 10.85 -4.04 13.81
CA LEU A 131 10.68 -5.37 13.21
C LEU A 131 11.20 -5.41 11.77
N LEU A 132 10.95 -4.37 10.99
CA LEU A 132 11.49 -4.22 9.64
C LEU A 132 13.03 -4.21 9.64
N SER A 133 13.65 -3.58 10.64
CA SER A 133 15.12 -3.52 10.77
C SER A 133 15.77 -4.89 10.97
N LYS A 134 15.01 -5.85 11.52
CA LYS A 134 15.42 -7.26 11.69
C LYS A 134 15.19 -8.10 10.42
N GLY A 135 14.42 -7.60 9.45
CA GLY A 135 14.15 -8.29 8.18
C GLY A 135 15.28 -8.16 7.16
N ASP A 136 15.31 -9.08 6.20
CA ASP A 136 16.33 -9.10 5.15
C ASP A 136 16.01 -8.08 4.06
N LYS A 137 14.72 -7.84 3.79
CA LYS A 137 14.29 -7.00 2.66
C LYS A 137 14.14 -5.53 3.00
N LYS A 138 13.70 -5.20 4.22
CA LYS A 138 13.56 -3.83 4.77
C LYS A 138 12.80 -2.87 3.84
N THR A 139 11.68 -3.33 3.28
CA THR A 139 10.97 -2.60 2.22
C THR A 139 9.60 -2.13 2.71
N VAL A 140 9.32 -0.85 2.48
CA VAL A 140 8.01 -0.23 2.75
C VAL A 140 7.46 0.33 1.45
N VAL A 141 6.23 -0.07 1.13
CA VAL A 141 5.53 0.36 -0.07
C VAL A 141 4.27 1.09 0.31
N ASN A 142 4.19 2.37 -0.06
CA ASN A 142 2.99 3.17 0.05
C ASN A 142 2.21 3.07 -1.27
N LEU A 143 1.00 2.50 -1.24
CA LEU A 143 0.13 2.57 -2.41
C LEU A 143 -0.40 4.00 -2.57
N SER A 144 0.18 4.71 -3.51
CA SER A 144 -0.17 6.06 -3.89
C SER A 144 -1.03 6.05 -5.17
N THR A 145 -0.96 7.11 -5.97
CA THR A 145 -1.69 7.28 -7.21
C THR A 145 -1.03 8.37 -8.03
N ALA A 146 -0.99 8.23 -9.36
CA ALA A 146 -0.49 9.27 -10.26
C ALA A 146 -1.21 10.62 -10.06
N MET A 147 -2.45 10.62 -9.55
CA MET A 147 -3.17 11.85 -9.19
C MET A 147 -2.59 12.61 -7.99
N GLY A 148 -1.69 11.99 -7.22
CA GLY A 148 -0.93 12.61 -6.13
C GLY A 148 0.35 13.32 -6.62
N SER A 149 0.67 13.22 -7.92
CA SER A 149 1.74 14.00 -8.53
C SER A 149 1.28 15.44 -8.77
N ILE A 150 2.04 16.40 -8.25
CA ILE A 150 1.77 17.82 -8.52
C ILE A 150 1.97 18.10 -10.01
N ALA A 151 3.04 17.55 -10.59
CA ALA A 151 3.35 17.72 -12.01
C ALA A 151 2.24 17.17 -12.95
N TYR A 152 1.59 16.07 -12.59
CA TYR A 152 0.51 15.48 -13.40
C TYR A 152 -0.89 16.01 -13.08
N THR A 153 -1.04 16.97 -12.18
CA THR A 153 -2.36 17.54 -11.82
C THR A 153 -3.19 17.98 -13.03
N PRO A 154 -2.64 18.65 -14.06
CA PRO A 154 -3.40 19.03 -15.27
C PRO A 154 -3.96 17.84 -16.07
N CYS A 155 -3.36 16.65 -15.96
CA CYS A 155 -3.80 15.44 -16.65
C CYS A 155 -5.05 14.81 -16.03
N TYR A 156 -5.34 15.11 -14.75
CA TYR A 156 -6.39 14.45 -13.96
C TYR A 156 -7.56 15.38 -13.60
N THR A 157 -7.85 16.40 -14.42
CA THR A 157 -8.93 17.37 -14.16
C THR A 157 -10.33 16.73 -14.14
N PHE A 158 -10.52 15.59 -14.81
CA PHE A 158 -11.77 14.83 -14.79
C PHE A 158 -12.06 14.17 -13.43
N ALA A 159 -11.03 13.87 -12.64
CA ALA A 159 -11.16 13.26 -11.32
C ALA A 159 -11.33 14.33 -10.23
N GLN A 160 -12.56 14.60 -9.83
CA GLN A 160 -12.91 15.60 -8.81
C GLN A 160 -12.78 15.02 -7.39
N THR A 161 -11.54 14.81 -6.96
CA THR A 161 -11.17 14.17 -5.68
C THR A 161 -10.07 14.95 -4.94
N PRO A 162 -10.26 16.25 -4.66
CA PRO A 162 -9.19 17.13 -4.17
C PRO A 162 -8.56 16.65 -2.86
N GLU A 163 -9.35 16.20 -1.90
CA GLU A 163 -8.84 15.70 -0.61
C GLU A 163 -7.96 14.46 -0.81
N TYR A 164 -8.36 13.57 -1.72
CA TYR A 164 -7.58 12.40 -2.09
C TYR A 164 -6.23 12.78 -2.71
N LYS A 165 -6.25 13.66 -3.72
CA LYS A 165 -5.03 14.15 -4.40
C LYS A 165 -4.06 14.78 -3.41
N ILE A 166 -4.56 15.68 -2.54
CA ILE A 166 -3.76 16.33 -1.50
C ILE A 166 -3.17 15.29 -0.54
N SER A 167 -3.97 14.34 -0.07
CA SER A 167 -3.49 13.31 0.86
C SER A 167 -2.43 12.40 0.23
N LYS A 168 -2.54 12.08 -1.07
CA LYS A 168 -1.57 11.22 -1.76
C LYS A 168 -0.29 11.97 -2.14
N ALA A 169 -0.36 13.28 -2.41
CA ALA A 169 0.82 14.14 -2.48
C ALA A 169 1.56 14.19 -1.12
N ALA A 170 0.82 14.26 -0.01
CA ALA A 170 1.42 14.22 1.32
C ALA A 170 2.04 12.85 1.65
N MET A 171 1.39 11.73 1.27
CA MET A 171 1.95 10.38 1.38
C MET A 171 3.22 10.20 0.53
N ASN A 172 3.27 10.81 -0.64
CA ASN A 172 4.46 10.85 -1.49
C ASN A 172 5.63 11.55 -0.77
N MET A 173 5.38 12.72 -0.17
CA MET A 173 6.40 13.40 0.65
C MET A 173 6.82 12.57 1.86
N LEU A 174 5.87 11.92 2.55
CA LEU A 174 6.17 11.02 3.67
C LEU A 174 7.12 9.89 3.24
N THR A 175 6.87 9.30 2.06
CA THR A 175 7.74 8.26 1.47
C THR A 175 9.16 8.77 1.26
N ALA A 176 9.31 9.97 0.68
CA ALA A 176 10.61 10.57 0.45
C ALA A 176 11.37 10.88 1.76
N GLN A 177 10.67 11.36 2.80
CA GLN A 177 11.30 11.64 4.10
C GLN A 177 11.84 10.37 4.76
N TYR A 178 11.05 9.28 4.79
CA TYR A 178 11.53 8.01 5.31
C TYR A 178 12.68 7.42 4.49
N ALA A 179 12.62 7.54 3.16
CA ALA A 179 13.70 7.09 2.29
C ALA A 179 15.04 7.77 2.61
N LEU A 180 15.00 9.08 2.94
CA LEU A 180 16.17 9.86 3.33
C LEU A 180 16.68 9.45 4.72
N GLU A 181 15.79 9.33 5.70
CA GLU A 181 16.16 8.98 7.08
C GLU A 181 16.84 7.61 7.18
N PHE A 182 16.35 6.62 6.41
CA PHE A 182 16.81 5.23 6.49
C PHE A 182 17.71 4.79 5.33
N ALA A 183 18.19 5.74 4.50
CA ALA A 183 19.01 5.45 3.31
C ALA A 183 20.24 4.58 3.64
N ASP A 184 20.97 4.94 4.70
CA ASP A 184 22.20 4.25 5.12
C ASP A 184 21.94 2.94 5.88
N GLN A 185 20.68 2.64 6.19
CA GLN A 185 20.26 1.47 6.97
C GLN A 185 19.78 0.30 6.07
N GLY A 186 19.89 0.47 4.75
CA GLY A 186 19.53 -0.54 3.75
C GLY A 186 18.02 -0.69 3.54
N PHE A 187 17.23 0.30 3.97
CA PHE A 187 15.79 0.33 3.71
C PHE A 187 15.47 0.73 2.26
N THR A 188 14.29 0.35 1.82
CA THR A 188 13.70 0.85 0.59
C THR A 188 12.29 1.33 0.87
N PHE A 189 12.07 2.64 0.78
CA PHE A 189 10.75 3.25 0.82
C PHE A 189 10.35 3.65 -0.59
N LEU A 190 9.19 3.20 -1.06
CA LEU A 190 8.73 3.50 -2.42
C LEU A 190 7.23 3.75 -2.48
N ALA A 191 6.81 4.63 -3.38
CA ALA A 191 5.42 4.86 -3.69
C ALA A 191 5.07 4.14 -5.00
N ILE A 192 3.90 3.51 -5.06
CA ILE A 192 3.37 2.88 -6.30
C ILE A 192 2.02 3.47 -6.63
N SER A 193 1.85 3.92 -7.88
CA SER A 193 0.54 4.13 -8.48
C SER A 193 0.05 2.81 -9.07
N PRO A 194 -1.03 2.20 -8.54
CA PRO A 194 -1.52 0.90 -8.98
C PRO A 194 -2.34 0.96 -10.28
N GLY A 195 -2.52 2.16 -10.82
CA GLY A 195 -3.44 2.45 -11.93
C GLY A 195 -4.89 2.61 -11.51
N GLY A 196 -5.77 2.81 -12.49
CA GLY A 196 -7.21 2.87 -12.32
C GLY A 196 -7.79 1.47 -12.13
N VAL A 197 -7.82 0.97 -10.90
CA VAL A 197 -8.22 -0.42 -10.62
C VAL A 197 -9.72 -0.53 -10.33
N LYS A 198 -10.40 -1.52 -10.93
CA LYS A 198 -11.82 -1.84 -10.71
C LYS A 198 -12.07 -2.42 -9.31
N THR A 199 -12.12 -1.53 -8.33
CA THR A 199 -12.46 -1.79 -6.92
C THR A 199 -13.63 -0.90 -6.51
N ASP A 200 -14.19 -1.05 -5.30
CA ASP A 200 -15.22 -0.07 -4.87
C ASP A 200 -14.67 1.36 -4.76
N LEU A 201 -13.35 1.54 -4.58
CA LEU A 201 -12.72 2.87 -4.59
C LEU A 201 -12.58 3.41 -6.01
N GLY A 202 -12.08 2.60 -6.95
CA GLY A 202 -11.87 3.01 -8.34
C GLY A 202 -13.14 3.03 -9.20
N GLY A 203 -14.18 2.32 -8.78
CA GLY A 203 -15.44 2.17 -9.52
C GLY A 203 -15.35 1.23 -10.72
N PRO A 204 -16.48 0.99 -11.40
CA PRO A 204 -16.55 0.06 -12.53
C PRO A 204 -15.82 0.57 -13.79
N SER A 205 -15.56 1.87 -13.86
CA SER A 205 -14.84 2.52 -14.96
C SER A 205 -13.32 2.45 -14.84
N GLY A 206 -12.79 1.67 -13.89
CA GLY A 206 -11.37 1.38 -13.81
C GLY A 206 -10.86 0.71 -15.09
N ASP A 207 -9.62 1.00 -15.43
CA ASP A 207 -8.89 0.45 -16.55
C ASP A 207 -8.47 -1.01 -16.33
N LEU A 208 -8.03 -1.32 -15.10
CA LEU A 208 -7.39 -2.58 -14.76
C LEU A 208 -8.28 -3.45 -13.86
N GLU A 209 -8.31 -4.75 -14.15
CA GLU A 209 -8.80 -5.74 -13.21
C GLU A 209 -7.89 -5.80 -11.98
N VAL A 210 -8.46 -6.10 -10.81
CA VAL A 210 -7.72 -6.13 -9.53
C VAL A 210 -6.54 -7.10 -9.59
N SER A 211 -6.74 -8.27 -10.19
CA SER A 211 -5.70 -9.30 -10.32
C SER A 211 -4.50 -8.82 -11.16
N ILE A 212 -4.75 -8.08 -12.24
CA ILE A 212 -3.70 -7.54 -13.12
C ILE A 212 -2.90 -6.45 -12.40
N ALA A 213 -3.59 -5.52 -11.73
CA ALA A 213 -2.92 -4.48 -10.96
C ALA A 213 -2.04 -5.07 -9.83
N VAL A 214 -2.55 -6.07 -9.11
CA VAL A 214 -1.79 -6.74 -8.04
C VAL A 214 -0.61 -7.53 -8.57
N GLN A 215 -0.74 -8.18 -9.72
CA GLN A 215 0.39 -8.85 -10.37
C GLN A 215 1.50 -7.84 -10.69
N ALA A 216 1.16 -6.69 -11.29
CA ALA A 216 2.12 -5.65 -11.62
C ALA A 216 2.77 -5.01 -10.37
N ILE A 217 2.02 -4.85 -9.27
CA ILE A 217 2.59 -4.41 -7.98
C ILE A 217 3.60 -5.44 -7.48
N ARG A 218 3.27 -6.74 -7.51
CA ARG A 218 4.17 -7.81 -7.04
C ARG A 218 5.47 -7.85 -7.84
N GLU A 219 5.42 -7.64 -9.15
CA GLU A 219 6.61 -7.57 -10.01
C GLU A 219 7.57 -6.46 -9.55
N ILE A 220 7.05 -5.31 -9.11
CA ILE A 220 7.87 -4.24 -8.50
C ILE A 220 8.49 -4.68 -7.16
N LEU A 221 7.75 -5.42 -6.33
CA LEU A 221 8.22 -5.83 -5.00
C LEU A 221 9.36 -6.84 -5.05
N VAL A 222 9.32 -7.78 -6.00
CA VAL A 222 10.29 -8.88 -6.11
C VAL A 222 11.48 -8.57 -7.02
N ASP A 223 11.46 -7.43 -7.69
CA ASP A 223 12.54 -6.95 -8.57
C ASP A 223 13.87 -6.79 -7.80
N GLU A 224 14.95 -7.32 -8.38
CA GLU A 224 16.29 -7.24 -7.76
C GLU A 224 16.81 -5.80 -7.66
N GLY A 225 16.36 -4.93 -8.57
CA GLY A 225 16.68 -3.51 -8.59
C GLY A 225 15.89 -2.66 -7.58
N ARG A 226 15.07 -3.25 -6.69
CA ARG A 226 14.24 -2.46 -5.76
C ARG A 226 15.03 -1.46 -4.92
N LYS A 227 16.28 -1.76 -4.55
CA LYS A 227 17.11 -0.86 -3.75
C LYS A 227 17.40 0.47 -4.47
N GLU A 228 17.52 0.43 -5.80
CA GLU A 228 17.71 1.61 -6.66
C GLU A 228 16.42 2.44 -6.80
N ARG A 229 15.30 1.91 -6.29
CA ARG A 229 13.98 2.55 -6.25
C ARG A 229 13.69 3.25 -4.91
N ASN A 230 14.63 3.24 -3.95
CA ASN A 230 14.46 3.93 -2.68
C ASN A 230 14.19 5.43 -2.91
N GLY A 231 13.14 5.96 -2.29
CA GLY A 231 12.75 7.35 -2.39
C GLY A 231 12.22 7.75 -3.75
N LYS A 232 11.58 6.82 -4.48
CA LYS A 232 10.99 7.07 -5.81
C LYS A 232 9.51 6.71 -5.86
N PHE A 233 8.86 7.18 -6.91
CA PHE A 233 7.44 6.96 -7.19
C PHE A 233 7.26 6.33 -8.55
N PHE A 234 6.68 5.14 -8.61
CA PHE A 234 6.54 4.40 -9.87
C PHE A 234 5.08 4.17 -10.25
N ASN A 235 4.82 4.17 -11.54
CA ASN A 235 3.62 3.54 -12.06
C ASN A 235 3.81 2.03 -12.15
N VAL A 236 2.72 1.27 -12.09
CA VAL A 236 2.74 -0.13 -12.49
C VAL A 236 3.02 -0.26 -13.99
N ARG A 237 3.59 -1.41 -14.38
CA ARG A 237 3.73 -1.80 -15.78
C ARG A 237 2.65 -2.83 -16.13
N VAL A 238 1.88 -2.58 -17.19
CA VAL A 238 0.93 -3.53 -17.74
C VAL A 238 1.11 -3.59 -19.25
N GLU A 239 1.36 -4.78 -19.78
CA GLU A 239 1.57 -4.97 -21.22
C GLU A 239 0.35 -4.49 -22.02
N GLY A 240 0.61 -3.68 -23.06
CA GLY A 240 -0.42 -3.09 -23.91
C GLY A 240 -0.92 -1.73 -23.44
N TRP A 241 -0.50 -1.26 -22.25
CA TRP A 241 -0.86 0.05 -21.71
C TRP A 241 0.24 1.11 -21.85
N GLU A 242 1.40 0.77 -22.40
CA GLU A 242 2.56 1.68 -22.49
C GLU A 242 2.33 2.91 -23.40
N SER A 243 1.34 2.84 -24.28
CA SER A 243 0.98 3.94 -25.20
C SER A 243 -0.53 4.11 -25.30
N ALA A 244 -1.26 3.77 -24.24
CA ALA A 244 -2.70 3.98 -24.15
C ALA A 244 -3.05 5.48 -24.31
N GLU A 245 -4.21 5.74 -24.91
CA GLU A 245 -4.72 7.11 -25.05
C GLU A 245 -5.17 7.66 -23.69
N GLY A 246 -4.85 8.93 -23.44
CA GLY A 246 -5.20 9.61 -22.20
C GLY A 246 -4.13 9.54 -21.12
N PRO A 247 -4.46 9.98 -19.89
CA PRO A 247 -3.48 10.19 -18.82
C PRO A 247 -3.07 8.91 -18.08
N ASN A 248 -3.71 7.78 -18.37
CA ASN A 248 -3.44 6.50 -17.72
C ASN A 248 -2.58 5.62 -18.64
N GLN A 249 -1.26 5.71 -18.48
CA GLN A 249 -0.28 4.88 -19.20
C GLN A 249 0.51 4.05 -18.19
N TYR A 250 0.23 2.75 -18.09
CA TYR A 250 0.87 1.83 -17.14
C TYR A 250 2.18 1.30 -17.71
N ASP A 251 3.15 2.20 -17.89
CA ASP A 251 4.43 1.94 -18.57
C ASP A 251 5.57 1.51 -17.62
N GLY A 252 5.30 1.41 -16.32
CA GLY A 252 6.30 1.07 -15.32
C GLY A 252 7.30 2.18 -15.00
N ARG A 253 7.12 3.39 -15.55
CA ARG A 253 8.09 4.48 -15.39
C ARG A 253 7.92 5.18 -14.05
N GLU A 254 8.99 5.89 -13.69
CA GLU A 254 8.97 6.82 -12.56
C GLU A 254 8.01 7.98 -12.86
N ILE A 255 7.11 8.24 -11.92
CA ILE A 255 6.19 9.37 -11.95
C ILE A 255 6.87 10.53 -11.22
N PRO A 256 6.87 11.75 -11.79
CA PRO A 256 7.35 12.92 -11.06
C PRO A 256 6.51 13.17 -9.81
N TRP A 257 7.13 13.63 -8.73
CA TRP A 257 6.43 13.99 -7.50
C TRP A 257 5.34 15.05 -7.69
#